data_AF-A0A0S8EZY9-F1
#
_entry.id   AF-A0A0S8EZY9-F1
#
_cell.length_a   1.000
_cell.length_b   1.000
_cell.length_c   1.000
_cell.angle_alpha   90.00
_cell.angle_beta   90.00
_cell.angle_gamma   90.00
#
_symmetry.space_group_name_H-M   'P 1'
#
loop_
_entity.id
_entity.type
_entity.pdbx_description
1 polymer ?
#
loop_
_entity_poly.entity_id
_entity_poly.type
_entity_poly.pdbx_seq_one_letter_code
_entity_poly.pdbx_strand_id
1 'polypeptide(L)'
;MNADRFRNRCLSRFTVLVLGCTGLAVGNAAQGPSYDCGQVLEGSIEKLICEDAALSGLDRQLSDVYAAAARKATNEHPPVLKAEQRGWIKGRDECWKSDDRRQCVEDAYRRRIAELQARYRLVPGTDPFTYVCDGDPVNEVIVMFFQTEPPTLIAERGDSVSLMYLQQSGSGSRYQGRNESFWEHQGEALITWGYGAPEMRCKKRP
;
A
#
# COMPACT_ATOMS: atom_id res chain seq x y z
N MET A 1 -38.33 66.25 45.63
CA MET A 1 -39.39 65.47 44.97
C MET A 1 -38.99 63.99 45.05
N ASN A 2 -39.63 63.15 45.88
CA ASN A 2 -40.92 62.46 45.67
C ASN A 2 -40.84 61.48 44.46
N ALA A 3 -41.33 60.23 44.44
CA ALA A 3 -41.77 59.21 45.41
C ALA A 3 -42.01 57.89 44.59
N ASP A 4 -42.07 56.63 45.08
CA ASP A 4 -41.75 56.02 46.39
C ASP A 4 -41.46 54.49 46.23
N ARG A 5 -41.16 53.84 47.35
CA ARG A 5 -41.23 52.40 47.68
C ARG A 5 -42.56 51.72 47.30
N PHE A 6 -42.53 50.46 46.82
CA PHE A 6 -42.86 49.24 47.61
C PHE A 6 -43.24 47.96 46.80
N ARG A 7 -42.60 46.84 47.21
CA ARG A 7 -43.13 45.46 47.41
C ARG A 7 -43.87 44.66 46.30
N ASN A 8 -43.25 43.49 46.06
CA ASN A 8 -43.80 42.12 46.19
C ASN A 8 -44.31 41.32 44.97
N ARG A 9 -43.56 40.24 44.73
CA ARG A 9 -44.00 38.84 44.54
C ARG A 9 -44.95 38.50 43.38
N CYS A 10 -44.42 37.72 42.45
CA CYS A 10 -45.04 36.42 42.16
C CYS A 10 -43.95 35.34 42.08
N LEU A 11 -44.09 34.25 42.85
CA LEU A 11 -43.25 33.08 42.69
C LEU A 11 -43.81 32.23 41.55
N SER A 12 -42.96 31.76 40.65
CA SER A 12 -43.24 30.55 39.88
C SER A 12 -42.04 29.63 39.91
N ARG A 13 -42.25 28.42 40.43
CA ARG A 13 -41.22 27.37 40.51
C ARG A 13 -41.16 26.66 39.16
N PHE A 14 -40.16 26.98 38.33
CA PHE A 14 -39.81 26.13 37.21
C PHE A 14 -38.91 24.98 37.68
N THR A 15 -39.53 23.82 37.89
CA THR A 15 -38.83 22.56 38.11
C THR A 15 -38.15 22.14 36.80
N VAL A 16 -36.89 22.51 36.62
CA VAL A 16 -36.09 22.05 35.47
C VAL A 16 -35.70 20.60 35.69
N LEU A 17 -36.42 19.70 35.02
CA LEU A 17 -36.10 18.28 34.97
C LEU A 17 -34.94 18.10 33.98
N VAL A 18 -33.71 18.12 34.51
CA VAL A 18 -32.51 17.90 33.69
C VAL A 18 -32.50 16.45 33.21
N LEU A 19 -32.83 16.24 31.93
CA LEU A 19 -32.63 14.96 31.27
C LEU A 19 -31.15 14.58 31.38
N GLY A 20 -30.87 13.38 31.90
CA GLY A 20 -29.52 12.84 31.89
C GLY A 20 -29.05 12.66 30.45
N CYS A 21 -27.89 13.22 30.12
CA CYS A 21 -27.18 12.86 28.89
C CYS A 21 -26.78 11.38 28.97
N THR A 22 -27.58 10.50 28.35
CA THR A 22 -27.14 9.14 28.02
C THR A 22 -25.99 9.24 27.06
N GLY A 23 -24.77 9.10 27.59
CA GLY A 23 -23.56 9.04 26.79
C GLY A 23 -23.64 7.87 25.82
N LEU A 24 -23.77 8.18 24.52
CA LEU A 24 -23.55 7.20 23.47
C LEU A 24 -22.06 6.85 23.50
N ALA A 25 -21.74 5.73 24.17
CA ALA A 25 -20.45 5.10 24.01
C ALA A 25 -20.35 4.59 22.57
N VAL A 26 -19.82 5.44 21.68
CA VAL A 26 -19.40 5.04 20.33
C VAL A 26 -18.19 4.14 20.52
N GLY A 27 -18.46 2.87 20.80
CA GLY A 27 -17.45 1.82 20.79
C GLY A 27 -16.93 1.72 19.36
N ASN A 28 -15.76 2.34 19.13
CA ASN A 28 -14.98 2.11 17.93
C ASN A 28 -14.42 0.68 18.04
N ALA A 29 -15.29 -0.31 17.80
CA ALA A 29 -14.88 -1.68 17.59
C ALA A 29 -13.90 -1.64 16.42
N ALA A 30 -12.63 -1.91 16.71
CA ALA A 30 -11.60 -1.97 15.68
C ALA A 30 -12.08 -2.98 14.64
N GLN A 31 -12.38 -2.49 13.44
CA GLN A 31 -12.86 -3.35 12.37
C GLN A 31 -11.76 -4.36 12.09
N GLY A 32 -12.09 -5.65 12.18
CA GLY A 32 -11.16 -6.74 11.88
C GLY A 32 -10.75 -6.76 10.41
N PRO A 33 -9.84 -7.66 10.03
CA PRO A 33 -9.41 -7.85 8.64
C PRO A 33 -10.58 -8.35 7.77
N SER A 34 -10.31 -8.60 6.48
CA SER A 34 -11.31 -9.11 5.54
C SER A 34 -11.71 -10.58 5.74
N TYR A 35 -11.33 -11.19 6.87
CA TYR A 35 -11.58 -12.58 7.25
C TYR A 35 -11.99 -12.72 8.73
N ASP A 36 -12.56 -13.88 9.09
CA ASP A 36 -13.09 -14.13 10.43
C ASP A 36 -11.98 -14.44 11.47
N CYS A 37 -11.76 -13.52 12.39
CA CYS A 37 -10.83 -13.68 13.52
C CYS A 37 -11.25 -14.74 14.55
N GLY A 38 -12.48 -15.22 14.53
CA GLY A 38 -12.93 -16.34 15.38
C GLY A 38 -12.37 -17.70 14.94
N GLN A 39 -11.77 -17.79 13.75
CA GLN A 39 -11.31 -19.05 13.14
C GLN A 39 -9.79 -19.15 12.97
N VAL A 40 -9.02 -18.14 13.41
CA VAL A 40 -7.56 -18.14 13.29
C VAL A 40 -6.89 -18.93 14.42
N LEU A 41 -5.75 -19.53 14.12
CA LEU A 41 -4.95 -20.25 15.12
C LEU A 41 -4.25 -19.25 16.05
N GLU A 42 -4.24 -19.50 17.36
CA GLU A 42 -3.48 -18.68 18.31
C GLU A 42 -1.97 -18.70 17.98
N GLY A 43 -1.33 -17.53 18.10
CA GLY A 43 0.09 -17.35 17.75
C GLY A 43 0.42 -17.29 16.25
N SER A 44 -0.57 -17.35 15.37
CA SER A 44 -0.39 -17.17 13.91
C SER A 44 -0.16 -15.71 13.49
N ILE A 45 0.27 -15.50 12.25
CA ILE A 45 0.33 -14.16 11.65
C ILE A 45 -1.09 -13.58 11.45
N GLU A 46 -2.07 -14.43 11.11
CA GLU A 46 -3.47 -14.03 10.99
C GLU A 46 -4.05 -13.55 12.31
N LYS A 47 -3.63 -14.15 13.44
CA LYS A 47 -3.97 -13.69 14.79
C LYS A 47 -3.34 -12.33 15.10
N LEU A 48 -2.06 -12.12 14.79
CA LEU A 48 -1.39 -10.83 14.93
C LEU A 48 -2.11 -9.72 14.14
N ILE A 49 -2.54 -10.01 12.91
CA ILE A 49 -3.30 -9.07 12.06
C ILE A 49 -4.67 -8.76 12.68
N CYS A 50 -5.35 -9.76 13.26
CA CYS A 50 -6.64 -9.58 13.96
C CYS A 50 -6.54 -8.70 15.20
N GLU A 51 -5.42 -8.74 15.92
CA GLU A 51 -5.20 -7.94 17.13
C GLU A 51 -4.68 -6.53 16.84
N ASP A 52 -4.15 -6.28 15.63
CA ASP A 52 -3.67 -4.96 15.22
C ASP A 52 -4.59 -4.25 14.23
N ALA A 53 -5.11 -3.09 14.64
CA ALA A 53 -6.03 -2.29 13.84
C ALA A 53 -5.43 -1.74 12.54
N ALA A 54 -4.11 -1.50 12.47
CA ALA A 54 -3.45 -1.00 11.26
C ALA A 54 -3.21 -2.13 10.25
N LEU A 55 -2.74 -3.30 10.70
CA LEU A 55 -2.62 -4.50 9.87
C LEU A 55 -3.98 -4.98 9.37
N SER A 56 -5.01 -4.97 10.22
CA SER A 56 -6.40 -5.22 9.80
C SER A 56 -6.88 -4.23 8.73
N GLY A 57 -6.49 -2.95 8.83
CA GLY A 57 -6.78 -1.93 7.81
C GLY A 57 -6.10 -2.22 6.47
N LEU A 58 -4.82 -2.59 6.50
CA LEU A 58 -4.05 -3.00 5.32
C LEU A 58 -4.62 -4.27 4.66
N ASP A 59 -5.14 -5.21 5.44
CA ASP A 59 -5.80 -6.40 4.91
C ASP A 59 -7.08 -6.07 4.13
N ARG A 60 -7.95 -5.23 4.69
CA ARG A 60 -9.14 -4.73 3.97
C ARG A 60 -8.76 -3.97 2.69
N GLN A 61 -7.76 -3.09 2.76
CA GLN A 61 -7.26 -2.37 1.60
C GLN A 61 -6.73 -3.31 0.50
N LEU A 62 -5.99 -4.36 0.87
CA LEU A 62 -5.52 -5.35 -0.09
C LEU A 62 -6.68 -6.16 -0.70
N SER A 63 -7.72 -6.45 0.07
CA SER A 63 -8.93 -7.11 -0.42
C SER A 63 -9.64 -6.29 -1.51
N ASP A 64 -9.81 -4.98 -1.28
CA ASP A 64 -10.40 -4.05 -2.26
C ASP A 64 -9.53 -3.93 -3.54
N VAL A 65 -8.21 -3.81 -3.37
CA VAL A 65 -7.25 -3.74 -4.48
C VAL A 65 -7.22 -5.04 -5.27
N TYR A 66 -7.24 -6.20 -4.61
CA TYR A 66 -7.33 -7.51 -5.26
C TYR A 66 -8.64 -7.67 -6.03
N ALA A 67 -9.77 -7.23 -5.47
CA ALA A 67 -11.06 -7.24 -6.18
C ALA A 67 -11.04 -6.34 -7.43
N ALA A 68 -10.33 -5.21 -7.39
CA ALA A 68 -10.13 -4.34 -8.55
C ALA A 68 -9.19 -4.96 -9.60
N ALA A 69 -8.10 -5.61 -9.18
CA ALA A 69 -7.20 -6.36 -10.05
C ALA A 69 -7.94 -7.52 -10.75
N ALA A 70 -8.76 -8.29 -10.03
CA ALA A 70 -9.51 -9.43 -10.56
C ALA A 70 -10.49 -9.03 -11.68
N ARG A 71 -11.10 -7.85 -11.61
CA ARG A 71 -11.95 -7.30 -12.69
C ARG A 71 -11.17 -6.98 -13.97
N LYS A 72 -9.86 -6.70 -13.88
CA LYS A 72 -8.98 -6.50 -15.04
C LYS A 72 -8.34 -7.80 -15.51
N ALA A 73 -8.07 -8.73 -14.60
CA ALA A 73 -7.48 -10.04 -14.89
C ALA A 73 -8.43 -11.04 -15.57
N THR A 74 -9.69 -10.68 -15.86
CA THR A 74 -10.72 -11.61 -16.37
C THR A 74 -10.32 -12.30 -17.68
N ASN A 75 -9.51 -11.63 -18.52
CA ASN A 75 -8.98 -12.18 -19.78
C ASN A 75 -7.45 -12.41 -19.73
N GLU A 76 -6.85 -12.47 -18.54
CA GLU A 76 -5.42 -12.75 -18.35
C GLU A 76 -5.10 -14.20 -18.73
N HIS A 77 -4.10 -14.40 -19.58
CA HIS A 77 -3.69 -15.73 -20.06
C HIS A 77 -2.16 -15.89 -19.92
N PRO A 78 -1.67 -16.80 -19.07
CA PRO A 78 -2.43 -17.65 -18.13
C PRO A 78 -3.07 -16.84 -16.97
N PRO A 79 -4.20 -17.29 -16.41
CA PRO A 79 -4.90 -16.59 -15.32
C PRO A 79 -4.18 -16.82 -13.97
N VAL A 80 -3.15 -16.02 -13.69
CA VAL A 80 -2.20 -16.26 -12.59
C VAL A 80 -2.58 -15.57 -11.29
N LEU A 81 -3.30 -14.44 -11.32
CA LEU A 81 -3.57 -13.59 -10.15
C LEU A 81 -4.02 -14.36 -8.89
N LYS A 82 -4.94 -15.32 -9.02
CA LYS A 82 -5.45 -16.11 -7.89
C LYS A 82 -4.41 -17.08 -7.32
N ALA A 83 -3.54 -17.63 -8.17
CA ALA A 83 -2.46 -18.50 -7.74
C ALA A 83 -1.36 -17.69 -7.04
N GLU A 84 -1.00 -16.54 -7.60
CA GLU A 84 -0.05 -15.60 -7.00
C GLU A 84 -0.52 -15.07 -5.66
N GLN A 85 -1.79 -14.67 -5.52
CA GLN A 85 -2.31 -14.16 -4.25
C GLN A 85 -2.24 -15.23 -3.14
N ARG A 86 -2.51 -16.50 -3.46
CA ARG A 86 -2.31 -17.63 -2.53
C ARG A 86 -0.84 -17.85 -2.19
N GLY A 87 0.07 -17.63 -3.13
CA GLY A 87 1.52 -17.67 -2.88
C GLY A 87 1.97 -16.53 -1.98
N TRP A 88 1.46 -15.32 -2.21
CA TRP A 88 1.75 -14.14 -1.40
C TRP A 88 1.25 -14.29 0.04
N ILE A 89 0.04 -14.83 0.28
CA ILE A 89 -0.46 -15.08 1.65
C ILE A 89 0.55 -15.93 2.43
N LYS A 90 0.98 -17.07 1.86
CA LYS A 90 2.01 -17.92 2.48
C LYS A 90 3.32 -17.17 2.72
N GLY A 91 3.74 -16.30 1.79
CA GLY A 91 4.93 -15.47 1.93
C GLY A 91 4.83 -14.43 3.05
N ARG A 92 3.65 -13.84 3.27
CA ARG A 92 3.35 -12.99 4.43
C ARG A 92 3.44 -13.80 5.72
N ASP A 93 2.93 -15.03 5.73
CA ASP A 93 2.89 -15.85 6.94
C ASP A 93 4.29 -16.25 7.43
N GLU A 94 5.26 -16.39 6.52
CA GLU A 94 6.68 -16.58 6.84
C GLU A 94 7.30 -15.45 7.70
N CYS A 95 6.62 -14.31 7.86
CA CYS A 95 6.97 -13.29 8.85
C CYS A 95 6.99 -13.81 10.30
N TRP A 96 6.47 -15.01 10.59
CA TRP A 96 6.66 -15.66 11.90
C TRP A 96 8.14 -15.82 12.29
N LYS A 97 9.03 -15.90 11.28
CA LYS A 97 10.50 -16.00 11.42
C LYS A 97 11.20 -14.67 11.68
N SER A 98 10.51 -13.54 11.51
CA SER A 98 11.10 -12.21 11.72
C SER A 98 11.21 -11.88 13.21
N ASP A 99 12.28 -11.19 13.59
CA ASP A 99 12.43 -10.60 14.93
C ASP A 99 11.34 -9.53 15.17
N ASP A 100 11.10 -8.66 14.16
CA ASP A 100 9.92 -7.80 14.10
C ASP A 100 8.89 -8.39 13.13
N ARG A 101 7.95 -9.15 13.70
CA ARG A 101 6.83 -9.76 12.95
C ARG A 101 5.84 -8.72 12.45
N ARG A 102 5.61 -7.65 13.22
CA ARG A 102 4.63 -6.60 12.90
C ARG A 102 5.08 -5.83 11.66
N GLN A 103 6.32 -5.34 11.67
CA GLN A 103 6.90 -4.60 10.56
C GLN A 103 6.98 -5.46 9.30
N CYS A 104 7.39 -6.73 9.42
CA CYS A 104 7.44 -7.66 8.30
C CYS A 104 6.06 -7.83 7.62
N VAL A 105 4.99 -7.97 8.41
CA VAL A 105 3.62 -8.10 7.88
C VAL A 105 3.14 -6.79 7.25
N GLU A 106 3.42 -5.65 7.86
CA GLU A 106 3.10 -4.33 7.30
C GLU A 106 3.77 -4.12 5.93
N ASP A 107 5.07 -4.40 5.83
CA ASP A 107 5.83 -4.30 4.57
C ASP A 107 5.31 -5.28 3.50
N ALA A 108 4.94 -6.50 3.90
CA ALA A 108 4.37 -7.50 3.00
C ALA A 108 3.02 -7.03 2.40
N TYR A 109 2.16 -6.39 3.20
CA TYR A 109 0.92 -5.78 2.72
C TYR A 109 1.18 -4.58 1.80
N ARG A 110 1.97 -3.59 2.25
CA ARG A 110 2.27 -2.37 1.49
C ARG A 110 2.83 -2.69 0.11
N ARG A 111 3.82 -3.59 0.04
CA ARG A 111 4.42 -4.04 -1.22
C ARG A 111 3.40 -4.71 -2.14
N ARG A 112 2.54 -5.61 -1.62
CA ARG A 112 1.54 -6.30 -2.46
C ARG A 112 0.43 -5.37 -2.95
N ILE A 113 0.01 -4.41 -2.13
CA ILE A 113 -0.92 -3.35 -2.52
C ILE A 113 -0.32 -2.54 -3.69
N ALA A 114 0.91 -2.05 -3.53
CA ALA A 114 1.62 -1.32 -4.58
C ALA A 114 1.85 -2.16 -5.85
N GLU A 115 2.21 -3.44 -5.71
CA GLU A 115 2.36 -4.37 -6.84
C GLU A 115 1.07 -4.49 -7.66
N LEU A 116 -0.05 -4.81 -7.01
CA LEU A 116 -1.33 -4.98 -7.71
C LEU A 116 -1.82 -3.65 -8.29
N GLN A 117 -1.60 -2.53 -7.60
CA GLN A 117 -1.93 -1.20 -8.10
C GLN A 117 -1.15 -0.86 -9.38
N ALA A 118 0.14 -1.16 -9.45
CA ALA A 118 0.96 -0.89 -10.63
C ALA A 118 0.67 -1.88 -11.77
N ARG A 119 0.76 -3.19 -11.51
CA ARG A 119 0.56 -4.24 -12.54
C ARG A 119 -0.79 -4.12 -13.25
N TYR A 120 -1.87 -3.88 -12.48
CA TYR A 120 -3.22 -3.73 -13.03
C TYR A 120 -3.59 -2.27 -13.30
N ARG A 121 -2.64 -1.32 -13.22
CA ARG A 121 -2.84 0.13 -13.45
C ARG A 121 -4.12 0.66 -12.77
N LEU A 122 -4.19 0.49 -11.46
CA LEU A 122 -5.28 0.94 -10.59
C LEU A 122 -5.00 2.33 -9.98
N VAL A 123 -3.80 2.86 -10.19
CA VAL A 123 -3.36 4.21 -9.83
C VAL A 123 -2.75 4.89 -11.06
N PRO A 124 -2.59 6.23 -11.06
CA PRO A 124 -1.87 6.93 -12.12
C PRO A 124 -0.45 6.42 -12.30
N GLY A 125 -0.04 6.28 -13.56
CA GLY A 125 1.34 6.03 -13.96
C GLY A 125 1.79 7.05 -15.01
N THR A 126 3.09 7.20 -15.20
CA THR A 126 3.67 8.03 -16.26
C THR A 126 3.45 7.39 -17.64
N ASP A 127 3.62 8.18 -18.70
CA ASP A 127 3.93 7.61 -20.01
C ASP A 127 5.24 6.78 -19.94
N PRO A 128 5.44 5.82 -20.86
CA PRO A 128 6.66 5.03 -20.90
C PRO A 128 7.88 5.88 -21.32
N PHE A 129 8.98 5.74 -20.58
CA PHE A 129 10.28 6.31 -20.94
C PHE A 129 11.20 5.21 -21.46
N THR A 130 11.70 5.36 -22.69
CA THR A 130 12.70 4.43 -23.23
C THR A 130 14.11 4.86 -22.84
N TYR A 131 14.91 3.92 -22.36
CA TYR A 131 16.33 4.08 -22.09
C TYR A 131 17.13 3.20 -23.06
N VAL A 132 18.17 3.74 -23.69
CA VAL A 132 19.09 3.00 -24.56
C VAL A 132 20.36 2.69 -23.78
N CYS A 133 20.69 1.41 -23.64
CA CYS A 133 21.79 0.92 -22.80
C CYS A 133 23.06 0.62 -23.58
N ASP A 134 24.21 1.01 -23.01
CA ASP A 134 25.57 0.72 -23.49
C ASP A 134 25.86 1.21 -24.93
N GLY A 135 25.05 2.14 -25.44
CA GLY A 135 25.14 2.70 -26.78
C GLY A 135 24.52 1.84 -27.88
N ASP A 136 23.88 0.71 -27.54
CA ASP A 136 23.24 -0.19 -28.50
C ASP A 136 21.72 0.10 -28.60
N PRO A 137 21.20 0.57 -29.75
CA PRO A 137 19.79 0.86 -29.94
C PRO A 137 18.84 -0.33 -29.73
N VAL A 138 19.29 -1.58 -29.85
CA VAL A 138 18.43 -2.76 -29.57
C VAL A 138 18.45 -3.18 -28.10
N ASN A 139 19.43 -2.70 -27.32
CA ASN A 139 19.49 -2.90 -25.88
C ASN A 139 18.69 -1.78 -25.17
N GLU A 140 17.37 -1.77 -25.35
CA GLU A 140 16.49 -0.79 -24.71
C GLU A 140 15.74 -1.35 -23.49
N VAL A 141 15.48 -0.47 -22.53
CA VAL A 141 14.64 -0.71 -21.34
C VAL A 141 13.53 0.33 -21.34
N ILE A 142 12.28 -0.12 -21.33
CA ILE A 142 11.10 0.75 -21.28
C ILE A 142 10.61 0.82 -19.84
N VAL A 143 10.39 2.02 -19.31
CA VAL A 143 10.16 2.28 -17.89
C VAL A 143 8.88 3.10 -17.67
N MET A 144 8.01 2.63 -16.78
CA MET A 144 6.84 3.38 -16.29
C MET A 144 6.90 3.52 -14.76
N PHE A 145 6.64 4.71 -14.24
CA PHE A 145 6.55 4.98 -12.80
C PHE A 145 5.10 5.09 -12.36
N PHE A 146 4.76 4.63 -11.15
CA PHE A 146 3.40 4.62 -10.62
C PHE A 146 3.30 5.29 -9.26
N GLN A 147 2.18 6.00 -9.03
CA GLN A 147 1.86 6.68 -7.78
C GLN A 147 1.30 5.69 -6.73
N THR A 148 2.13 4.72 -6.35
CA THR A 148 1.87 3.73 -5.29
C THR A 148 2.60 4.09 -4.00
N GLU A 149 2.32 3.38 -2.91
CA GLU A 149 3.03 3.53 -1.63
C GLU A 149 3.59 2.17 -1.14
N PRO A 150 4.92 1.95 -1.18
CA PRO A 150 5.96 2.85 -1.70
C PRO A 150 5.87 3.01 -3.23
N PRO A 151 6.43 4.09 -3.81
CA PRO A 151 6.42 4.32 -5.25
C PRO A 151 7.06 3.17 -6.02
N THR A 152 6.42 2.76 -7.12
CA THR A 152 6.87 1.62 -7.93
C THR A 152 7.24 2.03 -9.35
N LEU A 153 8.08 1.20 -9.92
CA LEU A 153 8.52 1.24 -11.30
C LEU A 153 8.21 -0.13 -11.93
N ILE A 154 7.68 -0.14 -13.14
CA ILE A 154 7.68 -1.33 -14.00
C ILE A 154 8.67 -1.04 -15.13
N ALA A 155 9.65 -1.93 -15.29
CA ALA A 155 10.56 -1.94 -16.42
C ALA A 155 10.34 -3.17 -17.29
N GLU A 156 10.47 -2.98 -18.60
CA GLU A 156 10.36 -4.02 -19.63
C GLU A 156 11.65 -4.03 -20.45
N ARG A 157 12.21 -5.23 -20.70
CA ARG A 157 13.42 -5.45 -21.51
C ARG A 157 13.28 -6.75 -22.27
N GLY A 158 13.05 -6.66 -23.59
CA GLY A 158 12.60 -7.81 -24.39
C GLY A 158 11.32 -8.41 -23.79
N ASP A 159 11.24 -9.74 -23.71
CA ASP A 159 10.08 -10.45 -23.13
C ASP A 159 10.04 -10.45 -21.58
N SER A 160 10.99 -9.76 -20.92
CA SER A 160 11.10 -9.75 -19.45
C SER A 160 10.52 -8.47 -18.85
N VAL A 161 9.74 -8.61 -17.78
CA VAL A 161 9.16 -7.51 -17.00
C VAL A 161 9.62 -7.61 -15.54
N SER A 162 10.10 -6.50 -14.96
CA SER A 162 10.41 -6.41 -13.54
C SER A 162 9.64 -5.25 -12.89
N LEU A 163 9.02 -5.55 -11.74
CA LEU A 163 8.44 -4.54 -10.86
C LEU A 163 9.42 -4.26 -9.73
N MET A 164 9.70 -2.98 -9.52
CA MET A 164 10.68 -2.48 -8.56
C MET A 164 10.05 -1.44 -7.63
N TYR A 165 10.56 -1.35 -6.41
CA TYR A 165 10.11 -0.38 -5.40
C TYR A 165 11.19 0.66 -5.14
N LEU A 166 10.81 1.93 -4.96
CA LEU A 166 11.70 3.00 -4.55
C LEU A 166 12.42 2.62 -3.24
N GLN A 167 13.74 2.79 -3.22
CA GLN A 167 14.60 2.60 -2.06
C GLN A 167 15.15 3.95 -1.62
N GLN A 168 15.48 4.08 -0.33
CA GLN A 168 16.16 5.26 0.20
C GLN A 168 17.55 5.37 -0.43
N SER A 169 17.88 6.56 -0.96
CA SER A 169 19.17 6.86 -1.59
C SER A 169 19.66 8.25 -1.15
N GLY A 170 20.98 8.44 -1.09
CA GLY A 170 21.60 9.74 -0.83
C GLY A 170 21.63 10.68 -2.04
N SER A 171 21.39 10.15 -3.25
CA SER A 171 21.26 10.94 -4.49
C SER A 171 20.54 10.13 -5.58
N GLY A 172 19.82 10.83 -6.46
CA GLY A 172 19.05 10.21 -7.55
C GLY A 172 17.89 9.32 -7.07
N SER A 173 17.18 8.71 -8.02
CA SER A 173 16.04 7.85 -7.73
C SER A 173 16.43 6.38 -7.94
N ARG A 174 16.52 5.60 -6.85
CA ARG A 174 16.90 4.18 -6.90
C ARG A 174 15.68 3.29 -6.65
N TYR A 175 15.39 2.41 -7.60
CA TYR A 175 14.37 1.38 -7.52
C TYR A 175 15.02 -0.01 -7.49
N GLN A 176 14.44 -0.92 -6.70
CA GLN A 176 14.94 -2.28 -6.51
C GLN A 176 13.82 -3.29 -6.72
N GLY A 177 14.00 -4.18 -7.70
CA GLY A 177 13.21 -5.39 -7.92
C GLY A 177 13.84 -6.59 -7.21
N ARG A 178 13.42 -7.81 -7.59
CA ARG A 178 13.91 -9.04 -6.95
C ARG A 178 15.39 -9.28 -7.26
N ASN A 179 15.77 -9.19 -8.54
CA ASN A 179 17.17 -9.33 -8.98
C ASN A 179 17.61 -8.16 -9.88
N GLU A 180 16.73 -7.19 -10.12
CA GLU A 180 16.92 -6.08 -11.03
C GLU A 180 17.00 -4.77 -10.22
N SER A 181 17.78 -3.81 -10.70
CA SER A 181 17.85 -2.48 -10.10
C SER A 181 17.86 -1.41 -11.18
N PHE A 182 17.33 -0.24 -10.84
CA PHE A 182 17.31 0.94 -11.68
C PHE A 182 17.71 2.14 -10.80
N TRP A 183 18.77 2.86 -11.17
CA TRP A 183 19.20 4.07 -10.44
C TRP A 183 19.41 5.22 -11.42
N GLU A 184 18.50 6.20 -11.39
CA GLU A 184 18.52 7.37 -12.28
C GLU A 184 19.14 8.59 -11.60
N HIS A 185 19.93 9.33 -12.39
CA HIS A 185 20.43 10.65 -12.06
C HIS A 185 20.65 11.49 -13.33
N GLN A 186 19.92 12.60 -13.47
CA GLN A 186 20.08 13.60 -14.53
C GLN A 186 19.89 13.06 -15.97
N GLY A 187 18.98 12.10 -16.17
CA GLY A 187 18.66 11.52 -17.49
C GLY A 187 19.55 10.34 -17.90
N GLU A 188 20.55 9.99 -17.09
CA GLU A 188 21.27 8.72 -17.17
C GLU A 188 20.79 7.77 -16.08
N ALA A 189 20.73 6.47 -16.40
CA ALA A 189 20.32 5.41 -15.49
C ALA A 189 21.34 4.27 -15.49
N LEU A 190 21.68 3.79 -14.30
CA LEU A 190 22.42 2.54 -14.09
C LEU A 190 21.42 1.42 -13.86
N ILE A 191 21.46 0.37 -14.71
CA ILE A 191 20.48 -0.71 -14.70
C ILE A 191 21.19 -2.06 -14.60
N THR A 192 20.82 -2.85 -13.59
CA THR A 192 21.22 -4.26 -13.48
C THR A 192 20.00 -5.12 -13.76
N TRP A 193 20.14 -6.13 -14.63
CA TRP A 193 19.03 -6.98 -15.06
C TRP A 193 19.27 -8.46 -14.75
N GLY A 194 19.08 -8.83 -13.48
CA GLY A 194 19.24 -10.20 -13.00
C GLY A 194 20.42 -10.38 -12.04
N TYR A 195 20.42 -11.52 -11.33
CA TYR A 195 21.38 -11.78 -10.27
C TYR A 195 22.78 -11.97 -10.85
N GLY A 196 23.73 -11.13 -10.41
CA GLY A 196 25.10 -11.15 -10.92
C GLY A 196 25.27 -10.65 -12.36
N ALA A 197 24.22 -10.08 -12.97
CA ALA A 197 24.33 -9.44 -14.28
C ALA A 197 25.23 -8.18 -14.21
N PRO A 198 25.95 -7.83 -15.29
CA PRO A 198 26.67 -6.57 -15.35
C PRO A 198 25.71 -5.38 -15.28
N GLU A 199 26.18 -4.28 -14.66
CA GLU A 199 25.50 -2.99 -14.69
C GLU A 199 25.64 -2.36 -16.09
N MET A 200 24.52 -1.91 -16.64
CA MET A 200 24.43 -1.24 -17.93
C MET A 200 24.29 0.28 -17.74
N ARG A 201 24.91 1.05 -18.63
CA ARG A 201 24.80 2.52 -18.64
C ARG A 201 23.77 2.95 -19.68
N CYS A 202 22.62 3.41 -19.22
CA CYS A 202 21.49 3.68 -20.08
C CYS A 202 21.14 5.16 -20.12
N LYS A 203 20.90 5.70 -21.32
CA LYS A 203 20.49 7.11 -21.50
C LYS A 203 19.04 7.19 -21.91
N LYS A 204 18.28 8.09 -21.27
CA LYS A 204 16.89 8.35 -21.66
C LYS A 204 16.85 8.85 -23.11
N ARG A 205 16.02 8.22 -23.94
CA ARG A 205 15.73 8.69 -25.30
C ARG A 205 14.96 10.03 -25.20
N PRO A 206 15.29 11.05 -26.01
CA PRO A 206 14.61 12.35 -25.99
C PRO A 206 13.09 12.27 -26.20
#